data_AF-A0A965Q5J3-F1
#
_entry.id   AF-A0A965Q5J3-F1
#
_cell.length_a   1.000
_cell.length_b   1.000
_cell.length_c   1.000
_cell.angle_alpha   90.00
_cell.angle_beta   90.00
_cell.angle_gamma   90.00
#
_symmetry.space_group_name_H-M   'P 1'
#
loop_
_entity.id
_entity.type
_entity.pdbx_description
1 polymer ?
#
loop_
_entity_poly.entity_id
_entity_poly.type
_entity_poly.pdbx_seq_one_letter_code
_entity_poly.pdbx_strand_id
1 'polypeptide(L)'
;MLIHPQLDPVAFNLGPFQIHWYGIMYLFAFLGFLQLGKVQIKTRPWLSWNEKMLDDAFFYGAIGVIAGGRLGYILFYQLQYYLQEPIEIIALWKGGMSFHGGFLGVVIAMILTAKKYKITLLSVLDFIAPLVPLGLAFGRIGNFINAELWGRP
;
A
#
# COMPACT_ATOMS: atom_id res chain seq x y z
N MET A 1 25.54 14.93 -13.27
CA MET A 1 24.44 13.95 -13.33
C MET A 1 24.80 12.77 -12.46
N LEU A 2 23.87 12.29 -11.62
CA LEU A 2 24.01 11.00 -10.97
C LEU A 2 23.75 9.92 -12.02
N ILE A 3 24.72 9.04 -12.27
CA ILE A 3 24.54 7.87 -13.13
C ILE A 3 23.85 6.80 -12.29
N HIS A 4 22.68 6.33 -12.73
CA HIS A 4 21.96 5.28 -12.03
C HIS A 4 22.80 3.98 -12.00
N PRO A 5 22.97 3.31 -10.84
CA PRO A 5 23.86 2.16 -10.69
C PRO A 5 23.38 0.85 -11.32
N GLN A 6 22.22 0.85 -12.01
CA GLN A 6 21.63 -0.33 -12.67
C GLN A 6 21.48 -1.53 -11.72
N LEU A 7 20.82 -1.29 -10.58
CA LEU A 7 20.57 -2.32 -9.58
C LEU A 7 19.69 -3.44 -10.14
N ASP A 8 20.00 -4.68 -9.76
CA ASP A 8 19.11 -5.81 -10.03
C ASP A 8 17.83 -5.66 -9.18
N PRO A 9 16.62 -5.61 -9.79
CA PRO A 9 15.37 -5.51 -9.05
C PRO A 9 15.05 -6.77 -8.22
N VAL A 10 15.65 -7.92 -8.53
CA VAL A 10 15.48 -9.17 -7.79
C VAL A 10 16.45 -9.20 -6.61
N ALA A 11 15.91 -9.22 -5.40
CA ALA A 11 16.69 -9.31 -4.17
C ALA A 11 17.14 -10.76 -3.88
N PHE A 12 16.23 -11.71 -4.08
CA PHE A 12 16.49 -13.14 -3.89
C PHE A 12 15.82 -13.95 -5.00
N ASN A 13 16.59 -14.84 -5.62
CA ASN A 13 16.10 -15.78 -6.62
C ASN A 13 15.99 -17.17 -5.99
N LEU A 14 14.75 -17.65 -5.82
CA LEU A 14 14.43 -18.97 -5.26
C LEU A 14 13.80 -19.88 -6.33
N GLY A 15 14.33 -19.83 -7.56
CA GLY A 15 13.82 -20.60 -8.70
C GLY A 15 12.57 -19.95 -9.31
N PRO A 16 11.38 -20.58 -9.25
CA PRO A 16 10.15 -20.00 -9.80
C PRO A 16 9.64 -18.80 -8.98
N PHE A 17 10.16 -18.59 -7.77
CA PHE A 17 9.79 -17.47 -6.91
C PHE A 17 10.93 -16.45 -6.86
N GLN A 18 10.66 -15.26 -7.36
CA GLN A 18 11.60 -14.14 -7.33
C GLN A 18 11.09 -13.08 -6.34
N ILE A 19 11.89 -12.84 -5.29
CA ILE A 19 11.60 -11.81 -4.30
C ILE A 19 12.23 -10.52 -4.80
N HIS A 20 11.40 -9.53 -5.09
CA HIS A 20 11.84 -8.24 -5.60
C HIS A 20 12.09 -7.25 -4.45
N TRP A 21 13.10 -6.39 -4.60
CA TRP A 21 13.37 -5.31 -3.65
C TRP A 21 12.16 -4.42 -3.42
N TYR A 22 11.36 -4.18 -4.47
CA TYR A 22 10.12 -3.41 -4.40
C TYR A 22 9.14 -3.96 -3.35
N GLY A 23 8.97 -5.29 -3.29
CA GLY A 23 8.14 -5.95 -2.28
C GLY A 23 8.73 -5.84 -0.87
N ILE A 24 10.06 -5.98 -0.75
CA ILE A 24 10.77 -5.84 0.53
C ILE A 24 10.63 -4.40 1.06
N MET A 25 10.71 -3.39 0.19
CA MET A 25 10.50 -2.00 0.58
C MET A 25 9.09 -1.76 1.13
N TYR A 26 8.06 -2.36 0.52
CA TYR A 26 6.71 -2.30 1.10
C TYR A 26 6.60 -3.04 2.44
N LEU A 27 7.30 -4.16 2.63
CA LEU A 27 7.37 -4.81 3.94
C LEU A 27 7.95 -3.86 5.00
N PHE A 28 9.03 -3.14 4.70
CA PHE A 28 9.57 -2.13 5.60
C PHE A 28 8.59 -0.98 5.85
N ALA A 29 7.84 -0.55 4.84
CA ALA A 29 6.77 0.43 5.03
C ALA A 29 5.70 -0.05 6.01
N PHE A 30 5.28 -1.31 5.90
CA PHE A 30 4.27 -1.89 6.78
C PHE A 30 4.76 -2.06 8.21
N LEU A 31 5.99 -2.56 8.40
CA LEU A 31 6.61 -2.65 9.71
C LEU A 31 6.78 -1.27 10.34
N GLY A 32 7.23 -0.29 9.57
CA GLY A 32 7.35 1.10 10.01
C GLY A 32 6.00 1.71 10.40
N PHE A 33 4.95 1.47 9.61
CA PHE A 33 3.59 1.93 9.89
C PHE A 33 3.11 1.40 11.25
N LEU A 34 3.24 0.09 11.50
CA LEU A 34 2.82 -0.54 12.74
C LEU A 34 3.68 -0.07 13.93
N GLN A 35 5.00 -0.02 13.78
CA GLN A 35 5.90 0.40 14.84
C GLN A 35 5.66 1.86 15.24
N LEU A 36 5.59 2.77 14.26
CA LEU A 36 5.33 4.19 14.52
C LEU A 36 3.90 4.40 15.05
N GLY A 37 2.92 3.64 14.55
CA GLY A 37 1.56 3.64 15.09
C GLY A 37 1.51 3.27 16.58
N LYS A 38 2.23 2.22 16.99
CA LYS A 38 2.34 1.82 18.40
C LYS A 38 3.04 2.89 19.25
N VAL A 39 4.09 3.52 18.73
CA VAL A 39 4.75 4.65 19.38
C VAL A 39 3.77 5.82 19.56
N GLN A 40 2.99 6.17 18.54
CA GLN A 40 1.97 7.22 18.66
C GLN A 40 0.91 6.89 19.71
N ILE A 41 0.39 5.67 19.74
CA ILE A 41 -0.57 5.22 20.76
C ILE A 41 0.01 5.41 22.16
N LYS A 42 1.27 5.00 22.38
CA LYS A 42 1.93 5.11 23.69
C LYS A 42 2.23 6.55 24.10
N THR A 43 2.60 7.42 23.15
CA THR A 43 3.08 8.79 23.43
C THR A 43 1.99 9.85 23.33
N ARG A 44 0.86 9.54 22.70
CA ARG A 44 -0.25 10.47 22.43
C ARG A 44 -1.59 9.90 22.91
N PRO A 45 -1.77 9.64 24.21
CA PRO A 45 -2.98 9.00 24.74
C PRO A 45 -4.27 9.80 24.46
N TRP A 46 -4.17 11.12 24.27
CA TRP A 46 -5.32 11.98 23.92
C TRP A 46 -5.95 11.64 22.56
N LEU A 47 -5.25 10.91 21.68
CA LEU A 47 -5.83 10.42 20.43
C LEU A 47 -6.92 9.36 20.68
N SER A 48 -6.96 8.74 21.86
CA SER A 48 -7.90 7.66 22.20
C SER A 48 -7.82 6.45 21.26
N TRP A 49 -6.63 6.17 20.73
CA TRP A 49 -6.33 4.99 19.92
C TRP A 49 -5.76 3.86 20.77
N ASN A 50 -6.06 2.62 20.40
CA ASN A 50 -5.44 1.42 20.95
C ASN A 50 -4.83 0.55 19.84
N GLU A 51 -4.01 -0.43 20.22
CA GLU A 51 -3.32 -1.29 19.24
C GLU A 51 -4.28 -2.06 18.34
N LYS A 52 -5.44 -2.48 18.87
CA LYS A 52 -6.44 -3.17 18.06
C LYS A 52 -7.02 -2.28 16.95
N MET A 53 -7.25 -1.00 17.23
CA MET A 53 -7.70 -0.03 16.22
C MET A 53 -6.63 0.14 15.12
N LEU A 54 -5.36 0.20 15.51
CA LEU A 54 -4.23 0.27 14.57
C LEU A 54 -4.16 -0.98 13.69
N ASP A 55 -4.23 -2.17 14.28
CA ASP A 55 -4.17 -3.44 13.55
C ASP A 55 -5.35 -3.56 12.56
N ASP A 56 -6.56 -3.19 12.99
CA ASP A 56 -7.74 -3.21 12.13
C ASP A 56 -7.66 -2.15 11.01
N ALA A 57 -7.18 -0.94 11.29
CA ALA A 57 -6.98 0.10 10.28
C ALA A 57 -5.95 -0.33 9.24
N PHE A 58 -4.83 -0.90 9.70
CA PHE A 58 -3.80 -1.47 8.83
C PHE A 58 -4.37 -2.59 7.95
N PHE A 59 -5.09 -3.55 8.56
CA PHE A 59 -5.67 -4.68 7.85
C PHE A 59 -6.71 -4.25 6.81
N TYR A 60 -7.65 -3.37 7.19
CA TYR A 60 -8.63 -2.83 6.24
C TYR A 60 -7.96 -2.00 5.15
N GLY A 61 -6.93 -1.22 5.49
CA GLY A 61 -6.15 -0.46 4.50
C GLY A 61 -5.44 -1.37 3.49
N ALA A 62 -4.81 -2.46 3.95
CA ALA A 62 -4.14 -3.44 3.09
C ALA A 62 -5.14 -4.14 2.15
N ILE A 63 -6.31 -4.55 2.64
CA ILE A 63 -7.37 -5.10 1.79
C ILE A 63 -7.86 -4.05 0.81
N GLY A 64 -8.09 -2.82 1.29
CA GLY A 64 -8.57 -1.70 0.49
C GLY A 64 -7.66 -1.40 -0.69
N VAL A 65 -6.34 -1.31 -0.46
CA VAL A 65 -5.39 -1.01 -1.54
C VAL A 65 -5.29 -2.16 -2.55
N ILE A 66 -5.30 -3.42 -2.11
CA ILE A 66 -5.20 -4.59 -2.99
C ILE A 66 -6.49 -4.74 -3.81
N ALA A 67 -7.64 -4.83 -3.14
CA ALA A 67 -8.92 -5.02 -3.78
C ALA A 67 -9.30 -3.80 -4.64
N GLY A 68 -9.16 -2.59 -4.11
CA GLY A 68 -9.40 -1.36 -4.84
C GLY A 68 -8.46 -1.20 -6.02
N GLY A 69 -7.17 -1.49 -5.86
CA GLY A 69 -6.18 -1.42 -6.93
C GLY A 69 -6.50 -2.39 -8.06
N ARG A 70 -6.89 -3.62 -7.72
CA ARG A 70 -7.28 -4.64 -8.70
C ARG A 70 -8.57 -4.27 -9.42
N LEU A 71 -9.63 -3.93 -8.68
CA LEU A 71 -10.91 -3.55 -9.26
C LEU A 71 -10.78 -2.28 -10.11
N GLY A 72 -10.04 -1.28 -9.65
CA GLY A 72 -9.77 -0.09 -10.44
C GLY A 72 -8.97 -0.40 -11.70
N TYR A 73 -8.04 -1.36 -11.66
CA TYR A 73 -7.32 -1.78 -12.87
C TYR A 73 -8.27 -2.38 -13.91
N ILE A 74 -9.11 -3.30 -13.45
CA ILE A 74 -10.10 -3.98 -14.28
C ILE A 74 -11.08 -2.97 -14.88
N LEU A 75 -11.72 -2.16 -14.03
CA LEU A 75 -12.79 -1.26 -14.45
C LEU A 75 -12.30 -0.11 -15.33
N PHE A 76 -11.12 0.47 -15.03
CA PHE A 76 -10.66 1.67 -15.72
C PHE A 76 -9.81 1.39 -16.96
N TYR A 77 -9.12 0.23 -17.01
CA TYR A 77 -8.12 -0.01 -18.06
C TYR A 77 -8.35 -1.28 -18.88
N GLN A 78 -8.96 -2.34 -18.32
CA GLN A 78 -8.98 -3.66 -18.96
C GLN A 78 -10.35 -4.36 -18.91
N LEU A 79 -11.45 -3.60 -18.86
CA LEU A 79 -12.78 -4.15 -18.58
C LEU A 79 -13.19 -5.23 -19.59
N GLN A 80 -12.99 -4.98 -20.88
CA GLN A 80 -13.37 -5.93 -21.94
C GLN A 80 -12.63 -7.27 -21.82
N TYR A 81 -11.34 -7.23 -21.47
CA TYR A 81 -10.52 -8.43 -21.27
C TYR A 81 -11.06 -9.29 -20.14
N TYR A 82 -11.33 -8.71 -18.97
CA TYR A 82 -11.80 -9.46 -17.80
C TYR A 82 -13.26 -9.91 -17.90
N LEU A 83 -14.05 -9.34 -18.81
CA LEU A 83 -15.38 -9.88 -19.13
C LEU A 83 -15.27 -11.20 -19.92
N GLN A 84 -14.22 -11.37 -20.72
CA GLN A 84 -13.95 -12.60 -21.47
C GLN A 84 -13.25 -13.65 -20.59
N GLU A 85 -12.36 -13.20 -19.70
CA GLU A 85 -11.56 -14.07 -18.83
C GLU A 85 -11.78 -13.74 -17.33
N PRO A 86 -12.98 -13.98 -16.78
CA PRO A 86 -13.34 -13.55 -15.42
C PRO A 86 -12.53 -14.22 -14.32
N ILE A 87 -12.01 -15.43 -14.56
CA ILE A 87 -11.17 -16.12 -13.57
C ILE A 87 -9.83 -15.41 -13.34
N GLU A 88 -9.38 -14.60 -14.30
CA GLU A 88 -8.13 -13.86 -14.17
C GLU A 88 -8.25 -12.66 -13.23
N ILE A 89 -9.46 -12.27 -12.82
CA ILE A 89 -9.67 -11.19 -11.84
C ILE A 89 -8.88 -11.45 -10.56
N ILE A 90 -8.80 -12.71 -10.11
CA ILE A 90 -8.06 -13.12 -8.90
C ILE A 90 -6.56 -13.38 -9.13
N ALA A 91 -6.10 -13.38 -10.39
CA ALA A 91 -4.72 -13.66 -10.75
C ALA A 91 -3.79 -12.46 -10.50
N LEU A 92 -3.66 -12.05 -9.24
CA LEU A 92 -2.88 -10.88 -8.80
C LEU A 92 -1.39 -10.96 -9.20
N TRP A 93 -0.84 -12.17 -9.35
CA TRP A 93 0.55 -12.41 -9.76
C TRP A 93 0.84 -12.03 -11.21
N LYS A 94 -0.18 -11.87 -12.07
CA LYS A 94 -0.01 -11.35 -13.44
C LYS A 94 0.21 -9.82 -13.48
N GLY A 95 0.24 -9.17 -12.32
CA GLY A 95 0.29 -7.71 -12.22
C GLY A 95 -1.05 -7.07 -12.57
N GLY A 96 -1.03 -5.78 -12.88
CA GLY A 96 -2.24 -5.00 -13.18
C GLY A 96 -2.92 -4.46 -11.91
N MET A 97 -2.43 -3.30 -11.47
CA MET A 97 -2.93 -2.57 -10.30
C MET A 97 -3.11 -1.10 -10.67
N SER A 98 -4.23 -0.51 -10.24
CA SER A 98 -4.52 0.92 -10.41
C SER A 98 -4.18 1.68 -9.14
N PHE A 99 -3.38 2.74 -9.27
CA PHE A 99 -3.13 3.66 -8.15
C PHE A 99 -4.44 4.30 -7.66
N HIS A 100 -5.26 4.82 -8.58
CA HIS A 100 -6.54 5.48 -8.25
C HIS A 100 -7.50 4.51 -7.56
N GLY A 101 -7.59 3.28 -8.06
CA GLY A 101 -8.40 2.24 -7.44
C GLY A 101 -7.92 1.90 -6.02
N GLY A 102 -6.60 1.75 -5.85
CA GLY A 102 -6.00 1.48 -4.54
C GLY A 102 -6.24 2.61 -3.55
N PHE A 103 -6.09 3.85 -3.98
CA PHE A 103 -6.36 5.04 -3.17
C PHE A 103 -7.83 5.10 -2.72
N LEU A 104 -8.79 4.92 -3.64
CA LEU A 104 -10.22 4.88 -3.30
C LEU A 104 -10.53 3.73 -2.34
N GLY A 105 -9.93 2.56 -2.54
CA GLY A 105 -10.09 1.42 -1.64
C GLY A 105 -9.60 1.72 -0.22
N VAL A 106 -8.47 2.41 -0.06
CA VAL A 106 -7.97 2.85 1.26
C VAL A 106 -8.90 3.90 1.89
N VAL A 107 -9.41 4.85 1.11
CA VAL A 107 -10.40 5.84 1.62
C VAL A 107 -11.63 5.13 2.18
N ILE A 108 -12.17 4.15 1.46
CA ILE A 108 -13.29 3.33 1.93
C ILE A 108 -12.91 2.57 3.20
N ALA A 109 -11.71 1.98 3.26
CA ALA A 109 -11.23 1.27 4.44
C ALA A 109 -11.15 2.18 5.69
N MET A 110 -10.71 3.43 5.54
CA MET A 110 -10.66 4.39 6.64
C MET A 110 -12.06 4.81 7.10
N ILE A 111 -13.00 4.97 6.17
CA ILE A 111 -14.42 5.20 6.49
C ILE A 111 -15.01 4.01 7.26
N LEU A 112 -14.72 2.77 6.85
CA LEU A 112 -15.18 1.56 7.55
C LEU A 112 -14.56 1.44 8.94
N THR A 113 -13.29 1.80 9.10
CA THR A 113 -12.61 1.85 10.40
C THR A 113 -13.29 2.86 11.33
N ALA A 114 -13.54 4.08 10.85
CA ALA A 114 -14.23 5.12 11.61
C ALA A 114 -15.62 4.66 12.07
N LYS A 115 -16.40 4.04 11.17
CA LYS A 115 -17.72 3.50 11.47
C LYS A 115 -17.67 2.36 12.51
N LYS A 116 -16.73 1.43 12.37
CA LYS A 116 -16.57 0.27 13.27
C LYS A 116 -16.31 0.72 14.71
N TYR A 117 -15.43 1.71 14.88
CA TYR A 117 -15.01 2.21 16.18
C TYR A 117 -15.83 3.40 16.68
N LYS A 118 -16.85 3.84 15.92
CA LYS A 118 -17.71 4.99 16.23
C LYS A 118 -16.91 6.28 16.52
N ILE A 119 -15.82 6.48 15.78
CA ILE A 119 -15.01 7.69 15.82
C ILE A 119 -15.18 8.49 14.52
N THR A 120 -14.77 9.76 14.54
CA THR A 120 -14.84 10.60 13.34
C THR A 120 -13.85 10.12 12.29
N LEU A 121 -14.20 10.27 11.01
CA LEU A 121 -13.25 10.00 9.92
C LEU A 121 -11.99 10.84 10.08
N LEU A 122 -12.13 12.10 10.50
CA LEU A 122 -11.00 13.00 10.72
C LEU A 122 -10.03 12.45 11.78
N SER A 123 -10.53 11.86 12.87
CA SER A 123 -9.67 11.22 13.88
C SER A 123 -8.86 10.05 13.30
N VAL A 124 -9.44 9.28 12.37
CA VAL A 124 -8.71 8.23 11.65
C VAL A 124 -7.64 8.84 10.74
N LEU A 125 -8.01 9.84 9.96
CA LEU A 125 -7.09 10.51 9.03
C LEU A 125 -5.93 11.20 9.77
N ASP A 126 -6.21 11.89 10.88
CA ASP A 126 -5.19 12.54 11.71
C ASP A 126 -4.19 11.53 12.30
N PHE A 127 -4.68 10.36 12.72
CA PHE A 127 -3.82 9.30 13.26
C PHE A 127 -2.90 8.69 12.17
N ILE A 128 -3.44 8.39 10.98
CA ILE A 128 -2.68 7.73 9.92
C ILE A 128 -1.81 8.70 9.11
N ALA A 129 -2.15 9.99 9.03
CA ALA A 129 -1.43 10.99 8.24
C ALA A 129 0.09 10.97 8.46
N PRO A 130 0.63 10.95 9.69
CA PRO A 130 2.08 10.85 9.91
C PRO A 130 2.69 9.49 9.56
N LEU A 131 1.87 8.44 9.35
CA LEU A 131 2.33 7.09 8.98
C LEU A 131 2.46 6.92 7.45
N VAL A 132 1.64 7.63 6.67
CA VAL A 132 1.62 7.55 5.19
C VAL A 132 2.98 7.82 4.54
N PRO A 133 3.80 8.81 5.00
CA PRO A 133 5.10 9.09 4.39
C PRO A 133 6.06 7.90 4.36
N LEU A 134 5.92 6.93 5.28
CA LEU A 134 6.75 5.72 5.26
C LEU A 134 6.49 4.89 4.00
N GLY A 135 5.21 4.68 3.64
CA GLY A 135 4.84 4.01 2.40
C GLY A 135 5.34 4.73 1.15
N LEU A 136 5.25 6.06 1.14
CA LEU A 136 5.76 6.86 0.03
C LEU A 136 7.29 6.78 -0.08
N ALA A 137 8.02 6.92 1.03
CA ALA A 137 9.48 6.89 1.03
C ALA A 137 10.01 5.53 0.55
N PHE A 138 9.54 4.43 1.13
CA PHE A 138 9.95 3.10 0.72
C PHE A 138 9.49 2.76 -0.71
N GLY A 139 8.28 3.16 -1.11
CA GLY A 139 7.83 3.03 -2.50
C GLY A 139 8.76 3.75 -3.49
N ARG A 140 9.22 4.96 -3.16
CA ARG A 140 10.16 5.73 -3.99
C ARG A 140 11.55 5.12 -4.02
N ILE A 141 12.03 4.54 -2.91
CA ILE A 141 13.27 3.74 -2.92
C ILE A 141 13.10 2.53 -3.85
N GLY A 142 11.96 1.86 -3.79
CA GLY A 142 11.62 0.78 -4.71
C GLY A 142 11.64 1.22 -6.18
N ASN A 143 11.03 2.38 -6.48
CA ASN A 143 11.04 2.93 -7.85
C ASN A 143 12.47 3.20 -8.33
N PHE A 144 13.32 3.75 -7.44
CA PHE A 144 14.72 3.97 -7.74
C PHE A 144 15.44 2.66 -8.06
N ILE A 145 15.28 1.63 -7.22
CA ILE A 145 15.90 0.31 -7.46
C ILE A 145 15.44 -0.32 -8.79
N ASN A 146 14.15 -0.19 -9.12
CA ASN A 146 13.58 -0.68 -10.38
C ASN A 146 13.96 0.16 -11.61
N ALA A 147 14.71 1.26 -11.44
CA ALA A 147 15.01 2.24 -12.49
C ALA A 147 13.75 2.82 -13.17
N GLU A 148 12.67 3.01 -12.42
CA GLU A 148 11.41 3.58 -12.92
C GLU A 148 11.16 5.01 -12.41
N LEU A 149 10.30 5.76 -13.09
CA LEU A 149 9.87 7.12 -12.71
C LEU A 149 11.02 8.14 -12.56
N TRP A 150 11.94 8.13 -13.52
CA TRP A 150 13.04 9.10 -13.60
C TRP A 150 12.54 10.52 -13.88
N GLY A 151 13.30 11.49 -13.39
CA GLY A 151 13.00 12.92 -13.54
C GLY A 151 13.31 13.45 -14.95
N ARG A 152 13.16 14.76 -15.11
CA ARG A 152 13.55 15.44 -16.35
C ARG A 152 15.08 15.33 -16.57
N PRO A 153 15.55 15.21 -17.83
CA PRO A 153 16.97 15.16 -18.16
C PRO A 153 17.70 16.48 -17.84
#